data_AF-A0A1F8LQH9-F1
#
_entry.id   AF-A0A1F8LQH9-F1
#
_cell.length_a   1.000
_cell.length_b   1.000
_cell.length_c   1.000
_cell.angle_alpha   90.00
_cell.angle_beta   90.00
_cell.angle_gamma   90.00
#
_symmetry.space_group_name_H-M   'P 1'
#
loop_
_entity.id
_entity.type
_entity.pdbx_description
1 polymer ?
#
loop_
_entity_poly.entity_id
_entity_poly.type
_entity_poly.pdbx_seq_one_letter_code
_entity_poly.pdbx_strand_id
1 'polypeptide(L)'
;MNVLVYGSIDEGKRIKLIFGSGDVEIIYLTQKITRPRDLKSLRNLRDIDLAIVDAAETGAKQVCNYLAKVRRIVVALLVDGRYEEWVEWIHYPVLAYISKVAGDEELAARIKSVISRARSSSNIMGVSDSN
;
A
#
# COMPACT_ATOMS: atom_id res chain seq x y z
N MET A 1 -13.65 -3.14 1.82
CA MET A 1 -12.38 -2.85 1.11
C MET A 1 -11.27 -3.47 1.93
N ASN A 2 -10.35 -4.21 1.34
CA ASN A 2 -9.29 -4.86 2.11
C ASN A 2 -7.97 -4.15 1.87
N VAL A 3 -7.36 -3.69 2.96
CA VAL A 3 -6.08 -2.98 2.95
C VAL A 3 -5.04 -3.85 3.62
N LEU A 4 -3.98 -4.17 2.88
CA LEU A 4 -2.79 -4.78 3.43
C LEU A 4 -1.90 -3.68 4.01
N VAL A 5 -1.44 -3.84 5.24
CA VAL A 5 -0.37 -3.01 5.81
C VAL A 5 0.88 -3.87 5.99
N TYR A 6 1.93 -3.54 5.26
CA TYR A 6 3.27 -4.08 5.45
C TYR A 6 4.11 -3.09 6.23
N GLY A 7 4.26 -3.32 7.53
CA GLY A 7 4.75 -2.30 8.45
C GLY A 7 4.77 -2.82 9.88
N SER A 8 5.09 -1.90 10.78
CA SER A 8 4.94 -2.15 12.20
C SER A 8 3.46 -2.35 12.59
N ILE A 9 3.23 -3.06 13.71
CA ILE A 9 1.87 -3.22 14.27
C ILE A 9 1.25 -1.86 14.58
N ASP A 10 2.06 -0.91 15.05
CA ASP A 10 1.58 0.41 15.46
C ASP A 10 1.15 1.26 14.26
N GLU A 11 1.86 1.20 13.14
CA GLU A 11 1.40 1.82 11.89
C GLU A 11 0.10 1.22 11.39
N GLY A 12 -0.03 -0.10 11.42
CA GLY A 12 -1.27 -0.75 11.03
C GLY A 12 -2.45 -0.35 11.92
N LYS A 13 -2.23 -0.18 13.23
CA LYS A 13 -3.26 0.33 14.16
C LYS A 13 -3.61 1.78 13.86
N ARG A 14 -2.62 2.64 13.62
CA ARG A 14 -2.82 4.05 13.22
C ARG A 14 -3.66 4.15 11.95
N ILE A 15 -3.34 3.35 10.94
CA ILE A 15 -4.10 3.26 9.68
C ILE A 15 -5.53 2.74 9.93
N LYS A 16 -5.70 1.72 10.78
CA LYS A 16 -7.03 1.20 11.14
C LYS A 16 -7.91 2.29 11.77
N LEU A 17 -7.34 3.11 12.66
CA LEU A 17 -8.07 4.23 13.28
C LEU A 17 -8.54 5.26 12.25
N ILE A 18 -7.70 5.56 11.26
CA ILE A 18 -8.02 6.50 10.16
C ILE A 18 -9.23 6.05 9.34
N PHE A 19 -9.38 4.75 9.12
CA PHE A 19 -10.49 4.20 8.34
C PHE A 19 -11.80 4.05 9.13
N GLY A 20 -11.75 4.11 10.45
CA GLY A 20 -12.91 3.81 11.29
C GLY A 20 -13.31 2.34 11.25
N SER A 21 -14.43 1.99 11.89
CA SER A 21 -14.84 0.61 12.19
C SER A 21 -15.69 -0.09 11.12
N GLY A 22 -16.10 0.61 10.04
CA GLY A 22 -17.21 0.14 9.20
C GLY A 22 -16.84 -0.60 7.91
N ASP A 23 -15.92 -0.07 7.11
CA ASP A 23 -15.87 -0.43 5.67
C ASP A 23 -14.54 -1.00 5.18
N VAL A 24 -13.55 -1.09 6.07
CA VAL A 24 -12.18 -1.47 5.72
C VAL A 24 -11.65 -2.58 6.61
N GLU A 25 -11.32 -3.71 5.99
CA GLU A 25 -10.59 -4.79 6.64
C GLU A 25 -9.08 -4.50 6.54
N ILE A 26 -8.39 -4.47 7.67
CA ILE A 26 -6.93 -4.27 7.73
C ILE A 26 -6.25 -5.61 7.95
N ILE A 27 -5.46 -6.03 6.96
CA ILE A 27 -4.61 -7.22 7.03
C ILE A 27 -3.20 -6.77 7.35
N TYR A 28 -2.66 -7.26 8.46
CA TYR A 28 -1.34 -6.91 8.93
C TYR A 28 -0.34 -7.93 8.43
N LEU A 29 0.71 -7.48 7.77
CA LEU A 29 1.86 -8.30 7.44
C LEU A 29 3.10 -7.75 8.14
N THR A 30 3.43 -8.36 9.26
CA THR A 30 4.57 -8.01 10.11
C THR A 30 5.78 -8.90 9.86
N GLN A 31 5.64 -9.92 9.01
CA GLN A 31 6.73 -10.84 8.68
C GLN A 31 7.80 -10.11 7.85
N LYS A 32 9.02 -10.06 8.36
CA LYS A 32 10.17 -9.51 7.62
C LYS A 32 10.44 -10.33 6.36
N ILE A 33 10.56 -9.65 5.22
CA ILE A 33 10.85 -10.28 3.92
C ILE A 33 12.35 -10.11 3.66
N THR A 34 13.12 -11.17 3.90
CA THR A 34 14.58 -11.13 3.71
C THR A 34 15.02 -11.93 2.49
N ARG A 35 14.18 -12.85 2.02
CA ARG A 35 14.45 -13.74 0.89
C ARG A 35 13.26 -13.81 -0.06
N PRO A 36 13.46 -14.07 -1.36
CA PRO A 36 12.37 -14.19 -2.33
C PRO A 36 11.30 -15.24 -1.97
N ARG A 37 11.68 -16.31 -1.26
CA ARG A 37 10.75 -17.35 -0.80
C ARG A 37 9.76 -16.85 0.26
N ASP A 38 10.10 -15.80 0.99
CA ASP A 38 9.27 -15.24 2.07
C ASP A 38 8.03 -14.56 1.45
N LEU A 39 8.13 -14.10 0.18
CA LEU A 39 7.00 -13.57 -0.60
C LEU A 39 5.92 -14.62 -0.90
N LYS A 40 6.15 -15.91 -0.59
CA LYS A 40 5.12 -16.95 -0.79
C LYS A 40 3.88 -16.68 0.06
N SER A 41 4.01 -16.07 1.24
CA SER A 41 2.86 -15.71 2.09
C SER A 41 1.93 -14.71 1.39
N LEU A 42 2.47 -13.84 0.53
CA LEU A 42 1.71 -12.87 -0.25
C LEU A 42 0.87 -13.50 -1.37
N ARG A 43 1.17 -14.74 -1.78
CA ARG A 43 0.45 -15.42 -2.88
C ARG A 43 -1.01 -15.67 -2.56
N ASN A 44 -1.30 -15.88 -1.28
CA ASN A 44 -2.63 -16.22 -0.78
C ASN A 44 -3.49 -14.98 -0.51
N LEU A 45 -2.92 -13.77 -0.60
CA LEU A 45 -3.66 -12.52 -0.42
C LEU A 45 -4.61 -12.30 -1.59
N ARG A 46 -5.83 -12.81 -1.47
CA ARG A 46 -6.94 -12.50 -2.39
C ARG A 46 -7.65 -11.24 -1.90
N ASP A 47 -8.31 -10.58 -2.83
CA ASP A 47 -9.23 -9.48 -2.55
C ASP A 47 -8.60 -8.25 -1.87
N ILE A 48 -7.31 -7.99 -2.08
CA ILE A 48 -6.64 -6.77 -1.58
C ILE A 48 -6.83 -5.63 -2.58
N ASP A 49 -7.45 -4.54 -2.13
CA ASP A 49 -7.68 -3.34 -2.94
C ASP A 49 -6.48 -2.39 -2.91
N LEU A 50 -5.81 -2.31 -1.77
CA LEU A 50 -4.69 -1.39 -1.51
C LEU A 50 -3.67 -2.05 -0.58
N ALA A 51 -2.39 -1.86 -0.88
CA ALA A 51 -1.30 -2.16 0.03
C ALA A 51 -0.63 -0.85 0.47
N ILE A 52 -0.48 -0.68 1.78
CA ILE A 52 0.31 0.38 2.40
C ILE A 52 1.59 -0.27 2.92
N VAL A 53 2.73 0.19 2.43
CA VAL A 53 4.04 -0.41 2.71
C VAL A 53 4.92 0.64 3.38
N ASP A 54 5.46 0.35 4.55
CA ASP A 54 6.48 1.20 5.18
C ASP A 54 7.83 1.02 4.49
N ALA A 55 8.39 2.11 3.97
CA ALA A 55 9.69 2.12 3.31
C ALA A 55 10.84 1.71 4.24
N ALA A 56 10.69 1.93 5.55
CA ALA A 56 11.69 1.53 6.53
C ALA A 56 11.72 0.02 6.78
N GLU A 57 10.69 -0.73 6.35
CA GLU A 57 10.63 -2.17 6.57
C GLU A 57 11.60 -2.95 5.70
N THR A 58 12.23 -3.96 6.32
CA THR A 58 13.15 -4.85 5.60
C THR A 58 12.39 -5.67 4.57
N GLY A 59 12.70 -5.43 3.30
CA GLY A 59 12.06 -6.12 2.18
C GLY A 59 10.95 -5.31 1.49
N ALA A 60 10.70 -4.07 1.91
CA ALA A 60 9.66 -3.22 1.36
C ALA A 60 9.77 -3.04 -0.17
N LYS A 61 11.00 -2.93 -0.71
CA LYS A 61 11.27 -2.87 -2.17
C LYS A 61 10.77 -4.12 -2.90
N GLN A 62 11.03 -5.30 -2.34
CA GLN A 62 10.59 -6.59 -2.89
C GLN A 62 9.07 -6.74 -2.80
N VAL A 63 8.48 -6.32 -1.67
CA VAL A 63 7.02 -6.34 -1.46
C VAL A 63 6.31 -5.42 -2.45
N CYS A 64 6.77 -4.17 -2.61
CA CYS A 64 6.20 -3.23 -3.58
C CYS A 64 6.23 -3.79 -5.00
N ASN A 65 7.39 -4.29 -5.44
CA ASN A 65 7.53 -4.89 -6.77
C ASN A 65 6.60 -6.09 -6.96
N TYR A 66 6.51 -6.97 -5.96
CA TYR A 66 5.65 -8.14 -6.04
C TYR A 66 4.17 -7.77 -6.11
N LEU A 67 3.69 -6.93 -5.20
CA LEU A 67 2.29 -6.53 -5.12
C LEU A 67 1.86 -5.75 -6.37
N ALA A 68 2.64 -4.78 -6.81
CA ALA A 68 2.26 -3.94 -7.95
C ALA A 68 2.46 -4.63 -9.31
N LYS A 69 3.57 -5.35 -9.55
CA LYS A 69 3.82 -5.96 -10.87
C LYS A 69 3.15 -7.32 -11.03
N VAL A 70 3.23 -8.16 -10.01
CA VAL A 70 2.75 -9.56 -10.10
C VAL A 70 1.28 -9.65 -9.73
N ARG A 71 0.86 -9.01 -8.63
CA ARG A 71 -0.53 -9.06 -8.16
C ARG A 71 -1.39 -7.92 -8.70
N ARG A 72 -0.80 -6.90 -9.33
CA ARG A 72 -1.48 -5.68 -9.79
C ARG A 72 -2.28 -4.98 -8.69
N ILE A 73 -1.83 -5.11 -7.44
CA ILE A 73 -2.40 -4.44 -6.28
C ILE A 73 -1.87 -3.01 -6.27
N VAL A 74 -2.75 -2.04 -5.96
CA VAL A 74 -2.33 -0.65 -5.79
C VAL A 74 -1.46 -0.53 -4.54
N VAL A 75 -0.28 0.07 -4.67
CA VAL A 75 0.67 0.24 -3.57
C VAL A 75 0.82 1.72 -3.23
N ALA A 76 0.66 2.07 -1.96
CA ALA A 76 1.08 3.33 -1.38
C ALA A 76 2.28 3.09 -0.45
N LEU A 77 3.28 3.95 -0.55
CA LEU A 77 4.50 3.84 0.25
C LEU A 77 4.48 4.89 1.37
N LEU A 78 4.62 4.44 2.61
CA LEU A 78 4.91 5.33 3.74
C LEU A 78 6.41 5.62 3.75
N VAL A 79 6.78 6.88 3.81
CA VAL A 79 8.18 7.32 3.79
C VAL A 79 8.43 8.27 4.95
N ASP A 80 9.61 8.18 5.56
CA ASP A 80 10.03 9.21 6.48
C ASP A 80 10.32 10.51 5.71
N GLY A 81 10.25 11.65 6.39
CA GLY A 81 10.43 12.98 5.78
C GLY A 81 11.84 13.25 5.22
N ARG A 82 12.70 12.23 5.12
CA ARG A 82 14.07 12.32 4.60
C ARG A 82 14.05 12.17 3.08
N TYR A 83 14.28 13.27 2.38
CA TYR A 83 14.21 13.38 0.92
C TYR A 83 15.12 12.39 0.16
N GLU A 84 16.27 12.04 0.73
CA GLU A 84 17.24 11.12 0.11
C GLU A 84 16.66 9.71 -0.12
N GLU A 85 15.78 9.25 0.78
CA GLU A 85 15.13 7.96 0.65
C GLU A 85 14.15 7.96 -0.54
N TRP A 86 13.53 9.10 -0.87
CA TRP A 86 12.48 9.19 -1.89
C TRP A 86 13.00 8.90 -3.30
N VAL A 87 14.23 9.35 -3.59
CA VAL A 87 14.87 9.16 -4.90
C VAL A 87 15.08 7.67 -5.20
N GLU A 88 15.41 6.86 -4.18
CA GLU A 88 15.57 5.42 -4.35
C GLU A 88 14.28 4.70 -4.72
N TRP A 89 13.13 5.28 -4.41
CA TRP A 89 11.82 4.68 -4.65
C TRP A 89 11.19 5.06 -5.99
N ILE A 90 11.77 6.00 -6.75
CA ILE A 90 11.21 6.49 -8.01
C ILE A 90 11.05 5.40 -9.07
N HIS A 91 11.89 4.36 -9.01
CA HIS A 91 11.86 3.24 -9.94
C HIS A 91 10.89 2.11 -9.54
N TYR A 92 10.23 2.25 -8.39
CA TYR A 92 9.29 1.26 -7.89
C TYR A 92 7.86 1.62 -8.25
N PRO A 93 7.04 0.62 -8.64
CA PRO A 93 5.66 0.82 -9.09
C PRO A 93 4.72 1.12 -7.91
N VAL A 94 4.81 2.33 -7.35
CA VAL A 94 3.94 2.81 -6.28
C VAL A 94 3.06 3.95 -6.80
N LEU A 95 1.79 3.97 -6.38
CA LEU A 95 0.82 4.98 -6.83
C LEU A 95 0.95 6.30 -6.05
N ALA A 96 1.42 6.23 -4.81
CA ALA A 96 1.62 7.41 -3.98
C ALA A 96 2.70 7.20 -2.91
N TYR A 97 3.31 8.32 -2.54
CA TYR A 97 4.22 8.46 -1.42
C TYR A 97 3.51 9.27 -0.35
N ILE A 98 3.53 8.77 0.88
CA ILE A 98 2.82 9.35 2.01
C ILE A 98 3.82 9.54 3.15
N SER A 99 3.99 10.77 3.59
CA SER A 99 4.94 11.07 4.67
C SER A 99 4.43 10.54 6.01
N LYS A 100 5.30 9.84 6.77
CA LYS A 100 5.00 9.34 8.11
C LYS A 100 4.91 10.46 9.16
N VAL A 101 5.65 11.54 8.93
CA VAL A 101 5.64 12.74 9.79
C VAL A 101 4.44 13.66 9.54
N ALA A 102 3.65 13.38 8.49
CA ALA A 102 2.37 14.02 8.32
C ALA A 102 1.44 13.67 9.48
N GLY A 103 0.66 14.65 9.94
CA GLY A 103 -0.39 14.43 10.94
C GLY A 103 -1.44 13.44 10.45
N ASP A 104 -2.22 12.87 11.36
CA ASP A 104 -3.22 11.82 11.04
C ASP A 104 -4.26 12.28 10.02
N GLU A 105 -4.63 13.55 10.03
CA GLU A 105 -5.56 14.13 9.05
C GLU A 105 -4.98 14.12 7.63
N GLU A 106 -3.72 14.50 7.47
CA GLU A 106 -3.05 14.50 6.16
C GLU A 106 -2.81 13.05 5.68
N LEU A 107 -2.37 12.17 6.58
CA LEU A 107 -2.23 10.73 6.30
C LEU A 107 -3.58 10.16 5.81
N ALA A 108 -4.67 10.48 6.49
CA ALA A 108 -6.02 10.09 6.11
C ALA A 108 -6.44 10.62 4.74
N ALA A 109 -6.22 11.92 4.49
CA ALA A 109 -6.56 12.54 3.21
C ALA A 109 -5.79 11.92 2.05
N ARG A 110 -4.49 11.65 2.23
CA ARG A 110 -3.65 11.03 1.20
C ARG A 110 -4.08 9.60 0.92
N ILE A 111 -4.32 8.78 1.95
CA ILE A 111 -4.80 7.41 1.79
C ILE A 111 -6.15 7.39 1.06
N LYS A 112 -7.10 8.25 1.46
CA LYS A 112 -8.40 8.39 0.78
C LYS A 112 -8.25 8.78 -0.69
N SER A 113 -7.33 9.69 -1.00
CA SER A 113 -7.03 10.08 -2.40
C SER A 113 -6.47 8.92 -3.22
N VAL A 114 -5.57 8.10 -2.66
CA VAL A 114 -5.06 6.88 -3.31
C VAL A 114 -6.19 5.92 -3.65
N ILE A 115 -7.08 5.66 -2.70
CA ILE A 115 -8.24 4.77 -2.91
C ILE A 115 -9.15 5.30 -4.00
N SER A 116 -9.47 6.60 -3.96
CA SER A 116 -10.30 7.23 -4.99
C SER A 116 -9.67 7.10 -6.38
N ARG A 117 -8.35 7.29 -6.49
CA ARG A 117 -7.61 7.11 -7.76
C ARG A 117 -7.62 5.66 -8.22
N ALA A 118 -7.36 4.71 -7.32
CA ALA A 118 -7.40 3.29 -7.62
C ALA A 118 -8.75 2.88 -8.24
N ARG A 119 -9.86 3.27 -7.61
CA ARG A 119 -11.22 2.99 -8.09
C ARG A 119 -11.53 3.65 -9.44
N SER A 120 -11.09 4.90 -9.62
CA SER A 120 -11.31 5.63 -10.87
C SER A 120 -10.56 4.99 -12.05
N SER A 121 -9.32 4.54 -11.83
CA SER A 121 -8.53 3.84 -12.84
C SER A 121 -9.12 2.48 -13.22
N SER A 122 -9.76 1.77 -12.28
CA SER A 122 -10.50 0.54 -12.57
C SER A 122 -11.77 0.79 -13.40
N ASN A 123 -12.49 1.89 -13.16
CA ASN A 123 -13.69 2.24 -13.92
C ASN A 123 -13.39 2.68 -15.37
N ILE A 124 -12.23 3.29 -15.62
CA ILE A 124 -11.84 3.71 -16.98
C ILE A 124 -11.52 2.51 -17.88
N MET A 125 -11.09 1.37 -17.31
CA MET A 125 -10.91 0.12 -18.06
C MET A 125 -12.19 -0.73 -18.20
N GLY A 126 -13.31 -0.28 -17.61
CA GLY A 126 -14.62 -0.96 -17.70
C GLY A 126 -15.56 -0.42 -18.78
N VAL A 127 -15.11 0.53 -19.61
CA VAL A 127 -15.92 1.13 -20.69
C VAL A 127 -15.16 1.00 -22.00
N SER A 128 -15.05 -0.21 -22.54
CA SER A 128 -14.73 -0.52 -23.94
C SER A 128 -14.93 -2.01 -24.15
N ASP A 129 -16.15 -2.41 -24.49
CA ASP A 129 -16.49 -3.57 -25.35
C ASP A 129 -18.02 -3.79 -25.28
N SER A 130 -18.76 -2.81 -25.79
CA SER A 130 -20.17 -2.95 -26.15
C SER A 130 -20.51 -1.84 -27.14
N ASN A 131 -20.07 -2.02 -28.39
CA ASN A 131 -20.81 -1.71 -29.63
C ASN A 131 -19.95 -2.03 -30.85
#